data_AF-A0A7W8EES0-F1
#
_entry.id   AF-A0A7W8EES0-F1
#
_cell.length_a   1.000
_cell.length_b   1.000
_cell.length_c   1.000
_cell.angle_alpha   90.00
_cell.angle_beta   90.00
_cell.angle_gamma   90.00
#
_symmetry.space_group_name_H-M   'P 1'
#
loop_
_entity.id
_entity.type
_entity.pdbx_description
1 polymer ?
#
loop_
_entity_poly.entity_id
_entity_poly.type
_entity_poly.pdbx_seq_one_letter_code
_entity_poly.pdbx_strand_id
1 'polypeptide(L)'
;MRSELGNPRLLRVMNERRLLDQLHREGPASRADLAKVTGLSKPTVSAALAGLEEDGLVHLVGEVSGRPGPVTSLYDVNAASAHVAGIDIGRDWIRVAVADLRGTFAGRTDGRNTARTSAELAELVARLARAAAHEAELDWSAIVCAVVGSPGVYDQNAGRLDFAPNLPGPDLADRLRAALDVDLVIENDINLAAVGEHAYGEGQGKSNFALVSIGTGVGMGIVVNGELYVGARGAAGEVSYLPATDDLPAPTPEPPTPHLPTPESASPNPPIPEARTAPSAQPNPDTRQGSDTRQDSDTTQGSKAGQGSKARQGSDIPQGSDTQPSPDIRPSPDIRQGSEARPGLDGWADPDTQSAPAARPAPELPSEVSGGRSVAGVSAQAARESFPGVAQSVGVDQGDASVREHGATETVAAAPGVVRAARAAGLSLGTAKEIFAAAERGDPAALSVVAAEGRRIGGLLVAVAAVLDPEVIVLSGGVGHNLDLLGDAIQRRISELGPLRPTIVASALGDSGVLLGAVAHARGRAWDLIFSTRMG
;
A
#
# COMPACT_ATOMS: atom_id res chain seq x y z
N MET A 1 31.83 -8.04 -1.81
CA MET A 1 31.05 -8.57 -0.66
C MET A 1 31.86 -8.87 0.62
N ARG A 2 32.79 -9.84 0.68
CA ARG A 2 33.49 -10.17 1.96
C ARG A 2 34.51 -9.12 2.44
N SER A 3 34.80 -8.09 1.63
CA SER A 3 35.76 -7.02 1.93
C SER A 3 35.11 -5.70 2.39
N GLU A 4 33.87 -5.39 1.98
CA GLU A 4 33.20 -4.13 2.37
C GLU A 4 32.86 -4.08 3.86
N LEU A 5 32.40 -5.20 4.42
CA LEU A 5 32.01 -5.35 5.84
C LEU A 5 33.15 -5.09 6.85
N GLY A 6 34.39 -4.93 6.38
CA GLY A 6 35.56 -4.60 7.20
C GLY A 6 35.93 -3.12 7.22
N ASN A 7 35.28 -2.24 6.45
CA ASN A 7 35.62 -0.81 6.38
C ASN A 7 35.10 -0.05 7.62
N PRO A 8 35.97 0.54 8.47
CA PRO A 8 35.53 1.28 9.66
C PRO A 8 34.67 2.51 9.35
N ARG A 9 34.86 3.16 8.19
CA ARG A 9 33.98 4.26 7.75
C ARG A 9 32.57 3.76 7.45
N LEU A 10 32.44 2.67 6.69
CA LEU A 10 31.14 2.08 6.37
C LEU A 10 30.40 1.66 7.65
N LEU A 11 31.11 1.04 8.60
CA LEU A 11 30.54 0.68 9.89
C LEU A 11 30.14 1.93 10.73
N ARG A 12 30.87 3.04 10.67
CA ARG A 12 30.42 4.32 11.28
C ARG A 12 29.12 4.78 10.61
N VAL A 13 29.09 4.92 9.28
CA VAL A 13 27.94 5.43 8.53
C VAL A 13 26.69 4.57 8.72
N MET A 14 26.82 3.24 8.73
CA MET A 14 25.71 2.33 9.02
C MET A 14 25.14 2.50 10.44
N ASN A 15 26.01 2.74 11.43
CA ASN A 15 25.56 3.01 12.80
C ASN A 15 24.90 4.39 12.92
N GLU A 16 25.42 5.40 12.23
CA GLU A 16 24.85 6.75 12.19
C GLU A 16 23.47 6.76 11.53
N ARG A 17 23.31 6.13 10.36
CA ARG A 17 22.00 5.97 9.71
C ARG A 17 21.00 5.32 10.66
N ARG A 18 21.36 4.20 11.28
CA ARG A 18 20.47 3.48 12.20
C ARG A 18 20.09 4.26 13.46
N LEU A 19 20.90 5.23 13.89
CA LEU A 19 20.52 6.16 14.96
C LEU A 19 19.61 7.28 14.46
N LEU A 20 19.84 7.76 13.24
CA LEU A 20 19.07 8.84 12.64
C LEU A 20 17.66 8.36 12.21
N ASP A 21 17.55 7.16 11.65
CA ASP A 21 16.29 6.45 11.38
C ASP A 21 15.45 6.29 12.67
N GLN A 22 16.13 6.03 13.80
CA GLN A 22 15.50 5.86 15.12
C GLN A 22 14.98 7.19 15.67
N LEU A 23 15.78 8.26 15.63
CA LEU A 23 15.36 9.61 16.03
C LEU A 23 14.27 10.17 15.13
N HIS A 24 14.36 9.94 13.81
CA HIS A 24 13.34 10.37 12.86
C HIS A 24 11.97 9.74 13.19
N ARG A 25 11.93 8.42 13.42
CA ARG A 25 10.70 7.66 13.72
C ARG A 25 10.11 7.88 15.11
N GLU A 26 10.94 7.87 16.16
CA GLU A 26 10.48 7.84 17.56
C GLU A 26 10.73 9.15 18.33
N GLY A 27 11.38 10.14 17.69
CA GLY A 27 11.61 11.46 18.26
C GLY A 27 12.81 11.55 19.22
N PRO A 28 12.85 12.60 20.05
CA PRO A 28 13.94 12.86 20.99
C PRO A 28 14.28 11.68 21.90
N ALA A 29 15.53 11.21 21.85
CA ALA A 29 15.99 10.07 22.63
C ALA A 29 17.36 10.29 23.30
N SER A 30 17.61 9.61 24.42
CA SER A 30 18.91 9.67 25.08
C SER A 30 19.93 8.67 24.49
N ARG A 31 21.21 8.92 24.77
CA ARG A 31 22.30 7.96 24.51
C ARG A 31 22.05 6.56 25.10
N ALA A 32 21.28 6.46 26.20
CA ALA A 32 20.97 5.18 26.83
C ALA A 32 19.83 4.45 26.12
N ASP A 33 18.81 5.17 25.68
CA ASP A 33 17.64 4.61 24.99
C ASP A 33 18.01 4.18 23.56
N LEU A 34 18.76 5.03 22.85
CA LEU A 34 19.33 4.71 21.54
C LEU A 34 20.19 3.45 21.58
N ALA A 35 21.07 3.30 22.59
CA ALA A 35 21.87 2.09 22.79
C ALA A 35 21.00 0.86 23.09
N LYS A 36 19.92 1.03 23.86
CA LYS A 36 18.99 -0.05 24.22
C LYS A 36 18.17 -0.54 23.01
N VAL A 37 17.62 0.35 22.19
CA VAL A 37 16.74 -0.01 21.07
C VAL A 37 17.55 -0.47 19.84
N THR A 38 18.67 0.20 19.53
CA THR A 38 19.54 -0.26 18.43
C THR A 38 20.41 -1.47 18.81
N GLY A 39 20.61 -1.74 20.11
CA GLY A 39 21.55 -2.77 20.58
C GLY A 39 23.02 -2.41 20.37
N LEU A 40 23.33 -1.16 19.99
CA LEU A 40 24.69 -0.67 19.84
C LEU A 40 25.34 -0.38 21.20
N SER A 41 26.66 -0.53 21.29
CA SER A 41 27.38 -0.22 22.52
C SER A 41 27.30 1.28 22.84
N LYS A 42 27.24 1.67 24.12
CA LYS A 42 27.21 3.09 24.52
C LYS A 42 28.37 3.92 23.92
N PRO A 43 29.63 3.43 23.85
CA PRO A 43 30.69 4.10 23.11
C PRO A 43 30.40 4.28 21.61
N THR A 44 29.82 3.26 20.95
CA THR A 44 29.41 3.35 19.54
C THR A 44 28.36 4.42 19.32
N VAL A 45 27.33 4.48 20.18
CA VAL A 45 26.27 5.49 20.11
C VAL A 45 26.81 6.90 20.35
N SER A 46 27.69 7.08 21.34
CA SER A 46 28.34 8.39 21.56
C SER A 46 29.20 8.84 20.39
N ALA A 47 29.96 7.94 19.75
CA ALA A 47 30.82 8.27 18.61
C ALA A 47 30.03 8.59 17.33
N ALA A 48 28.93 7.87 17.09
CA ALA A 48 28.04 8.12 15.96
C ALA A 48 27.19 9.38 16.14
N LEU A 49 26.66 9.64 17.35
CA LEU A 49 25.99 10.92 17.64
C LEU A 49 26.94 12.11 17.49
N ALA A 50 28.19 12.01 17.98
CA ALA A 50 29.17 13.08 17.79
C ALA A 50 29.44 13.35 16.30
N GLY A 51 29.51 12.32 15.46
CA GLY A 51 29.67 12.46 14.02
C GLY A 51 28.44 13.01 13.27
N LEU A 52 27.24 12.84 13.84
CA LEU A 52 25.99 13.45 13.35
C LEU A 52 25.82 14.90 13.84
N GLU A 53 26.33 15.21 15.04
CA GLU A 53 26.29 16.54 15.69
C GLU A 53 27.33 17.48 15.06
N GLU A 54 28.51 16.94 14.71
CA GLU A 54 29.58 17.62 13.93
C GLU A 54 29.10 18.04 12.53
N ASP A 55 28.35 17.16 11.85
CA ASP A 55 27.75 17.43 10.53
C ASP A 55 26.38 18.14 10.63
N GLY A 56 25.93 18.54 11.83
CA GLY A 56 24.70 19.31 12.05
C GLY A 56 23.39 18.57 11.79
N LEU A 57 23.40 17.24 11.63
CA LEU A 57 22.24 16.39 11.35
C LEU A 57 21.42 16.03 12.60
N VAL A 58 22.04 16.08 13.79
CA VAL A 58 21.36 16.00 15.09
C VAL A 58 21.77 17.16 16.00
N HIS A 59 20.91 17.46 16.98
CA HIS A 59 21.17 18.50 17.97
C HIS A 59 20.64 18.09 19.35
N LEU A 60 21.15 18.76 20.39
CA LEU A 60 20.67 18.62 21.76
C LEU A 60 19.36 19.41 21.95
N VAL A 61 18.25 18.70 22.19
CA VAL A 61 16.92 19.32 22.42
C VAL A 61 16.58 19.53 23.89
N GLY A 62 17.32 18.93 24.82
CA GLY A 62 17.13 19.20 26.25
C GLY A 62 17.81 18.21 27.19
N GLU A 63 17.51 18.37 28.47
CA GLU A 63 18.06 17.54 29.56
C GLU A 63 16.96 17.06 30.51
N VAL A 64 16.80 15.74 30.62
CA VAL A 64 15.86 15.12 31.57
C VAL A 64 16.59 14.87 32.90
N SER A 65 16.14 15.49 33.97
CA SER A 65 16.65 15.26 35.33
C SER A 65 15.70 14.37 36.15
N GLY A 66 15.89 13.06 36.04
CA GLY A 66 15.24 12.12 36.97
C GLY A 66 15.79 12.31 38.39
N ARG A 67 14.92 12.35 39.41
CA ARG A 67 15.34 12.35 40.82
C ARG A 67 15.03 11.00 41.49
N PRO A 68 16.00 10.30 42.10
CA PRO A 68 17.45 10.54 42.09
C PRO A 68 18.16 9.80 40.93
N GLY A 69 18.71 10.52 39.96
CA GLY A 69 19.48 9.98 38.85
C GLY A 69 20.35 11.04 38.17
N PRO A 70 21.26 10.65 37.26
CA PRO A 70 22.05 11.59 36.48
C PRO A 70 21.19 12.34 35.46
N VAL A 71 21.54 13.60 35.22
CA VAL A 71 20.94 14.41 34.15
C VAL A 71 21.23 13.76 32.80
N THR A 72 20.20 13.62 31.98
CA THR A 72 20.24 12.82 30.75
C THR A 72 19.90 13.68 29.54
N SER A 73 20.91 13.95 28.72
CA SER A 73 20.81 14.68 27.45
C SER A 73 19.93 13.94 26.43
N LEU A 74 18.95 14.65 25.84
CA LEU A 74 18.12 14.18 24.73
C LEU A 74 18.61 14.78 23.41
N TYR A 75 18.79 13.91 22.42
CA TYR A 75 19.17 14.26 21.06
C TYR A 75 17.97 14.12 20.13
N ASP A 76 17.86 14.98 19.13
CA ASP A 76 16.91 14.81 18.04
C ASP A 76 17.50 15.23 16.68
N VAL A 77 16.86 14.77 15.59
CA VAL A 77 17.14 15.19 14.22
C VAL A 77 17.06 16.71 14.11
N ASN A 78 18.09 17.35 13.55
CA ASN A 78 18.00 18.74 13.12
C ASN A 78 17.19 18.78 11.82
N ALA A 79 15.87 18.90 11.92
CA ALA A 79 14.96 18.78 10.79
C ALA A 79 15.29 19.78 9.66
N ALA A 80 15.64 21.02 10.03
CA ALA A 80 16.00 22.11 9.11
C ALA A 80 17.42 22.02 8.52
N SER A 81 18.19 20.95 8.78
CA SER A 81 19.53 20.75 8.20
C SER A 81 19.51 20.51 6.69
N ALA A 82 18.37 20.08 6.13
CA ALA A 82 18.12 20.04 4.69
C ALA A 82 16.62 20.21 4.40
N HIS A 83 16.31 20.63 3.17
CA HIS A 83 14.94 20.77 2.68
C HIS A 83 14.74 19.98 1.38
N VAL A 84 13.52 19.53 1.16
CA VAL A 84 13.10 18.73 -0.01
C VAL A 84 11.88 19.35 -0.66
N ALA A 85 11.69 19.09 -1.95
CA ALA A 85 10.51 19.53 -2.69
C ALA A 85 9.69 18.35 -3.23
N GLY A 86 8.37 18.41 -3.04
CA GLY A 86 7.41 17.58 -3.77
C GLY A 86 6.65 18.43 -4.78
N ILE A 87 6.50 17.91 -6.00
CA ILE A 87 5.83 18.56 -7.11
C ILE A 87 4.76 17.60 -7.65
N ASP A 88 3.54 18.09 -7.82
CA ASP A 88 2.41 17.37 -8.40
C ASP A 88 2.01 18.07 -9.71
N ILE A 89 2.14 17.38 -10.85
CA ILE A 89 1.80 17.90 -12.19
C ILE A 89 0.45 17.33 -12.64
N GLY A 90 -0.64 17.87 -12.09
CA GLY A 90 -1.99 17.57 -12.53
C GLY A 90 -2.35 18.18 -13.89
N ARG A 91 -3.45 17.69 -14.47
CA ARG A 91 -4.05 18.20 -15.74
C ARG A 91 -4.32 19.70 -15.71
N ASP A 92 -4.85 20.17 -14.57
CA ASP A 92 -5.43 21.50 -14.42
C ASP A 92 -4.66 22.39 -13.44
N TRP A 93 -3.96 21.79 -12.48
CA TRP A 93 -3.15 22.46 -11.46
C TRP A 93 -1.78 21.80 -11.39
N ILE A 94 -0.77 22.61 -11.10
CA ILE A 94 0.53 22.16 -10.62
C ILE A 94 0.63 22.65 -9.17
N ARG A 95 0.95 21.74 -8.25
CA ARG A 95 1.12 22.04 -6.83
C ARG A 95 2.57 21.77 -6.45
N VAL A 96 3.20 22.67 -5.69
CA VAL A 96 4.59 22.49 -5.24
C VAL A 96 4.70 22.78 -3.74
N ALA A 97 5.33 21.87 -3.01
CA ALA A 97 5.51 21.93 -1.57
C ALA A 97 6.98 21.79 -1.20
N VAL A 98 7.47 22.62 -0.28
CA VAL A 98 8.81 22.51 0.33
C VAL A 98 8.64 22.08 1.79
N ALA A 99 9.45 21.11 2.23
CA ALA A 99 9.42 20.56 3.58
C ALA A 99 10.82 20.25 4.13
N ASP A 100 10.93 20.13 5.45
CA ASP A 100 12.15 19.76 6.18
C ASP A 100 12.39 18.23 6.23
N LEU A 101 13.47 17.78 6.88
CA LEU A 101 13.77 16.35 7.06
C LEU A 101 12.85 15.59 8.04
N ARG A 102 11.91 16.26 8.72
CA ARG A 102 10.77 15.63 9.41
C ARG A 102 9.50 15.62 8.56
N GLY A 103 9.44 16.38 7.46
CA GLY A 103 8.25 16.59 6.64
C GLY A 103 7.36 17.72 7.16
N THR A 104 7.88 18.58 8.04
CA THR A 104 7.23 19.85 8.39
C THR A 104 7.24 20.72 7.15
N PHE A 105 6.06 21.18 6.72
CA PHE A 105 5.94 22.06 5.56
C PHE A 105 6.43 23.47 5.87
N ALA A 106 7.22 24.02 4.94
CA ALA A 106 7.80 25.35 5.05
C ALA A 106 7.21 26.34 4.02
N GLY A 107 6.78 25.87 2.84
CA GLY A 107 6.13 26.70 1.81
C GLY A 107 5.35 25.87 0.78
N ARG A 108 4.34 26.47 0.13
CA ARG A 108 3.47 25.84 -0.87
C ARG A 108 2.94 26.81 -1.91
N THR A 109 3.34 26.63 -3.17
CA THR A 109 2.76 27.37 -4.30
C THR A 109 2.00 26.46 -5.26
N ASP A 110 0.70 26.74 -5.41
CA ASP A 110 -0.18 26.10 -6.40
C ASP A 110 -0.41 27.05 -7.60
N GLY A 111 -0.47 26.52 -8.82
CA GLY A 111 -0.65 27.32 -10.04
C GLY A 111 -1.37 26.57 -11.16
N ARG A 112 -2.19 27.28 -11.95
CA ARG A 112 -2.98 26.65 -13.03
C ARG A 112 -2.07 26.11 -14.14
N ASN A 113 -2.30 24.87 -14.57
CA ASN A 113 -1.55 24.25 -15.66
C ASN A 113 -2.03 24.76 -17.03
N THR A 114 -1.40 25.84 -17.51
CA THR A 114 -1.68 26.46 -18.81
C THR A 114 -0.74 26.02 -19.94
N ALA A 115 0.29 25.23 -19.63
CA ALA A 115 1.33 24.84 -20.58
C ALA A 115 0.81 23.91 -21.69
N ARG A 116 1.36 24.06 -22.91
CA ARG A 116 1.00 23.26 -24.10
C ARG A 116 2.22 22.63 -24.78
N THR A 117 3.43 22.95 -24.33
CA THR A 117 4.72 22.36 -24.73
C THR A 117 5.53 21.91 -23.52
N SER A 118 6.45 20.95 -23.68
CA SER A 118 7.38 20.54 -22.61
C SER A 118 8.22 21.69 -22.04
N ALA A 119 8.50 22.72 -22.87
CA ALA A 119 9.25 23.91 -22.46
C ALA A 119 8.44 24.77 -21.50
N GLU A 120 7.23 25.18 -21.90
CA GLU A 120 6.31 25.95 -21.05
C GLU A 120 6.00 25.23 -19.73
N LEU A 121 5.88 23.90 -19.76
CA LEU A 121 5.60 23.10 -18.58
C LEU A 121 6.79 23.08 -17.61
N ALA A 122 8.00 22.83 -18.10
CA ALA A 122 9.20 22.86 -17.27
C ALA A 122 9.48 24.26 -16.71
N GLU A 123 9.28 25.31 -17.51
CA GLU A 123 9.38 26.71 -17.05
C GLU A 123 8.31 27.05 -16.01
N LEU A 124 7.06 26.60 -16.19
CA LEU A 124 5.98 26.82 -15.22
C LEU A 124 6.26 26.12 -13.88
N VAL A 125 6.61 24.83 -13.92
CA VAL A 125 7.00 24.05 -12.73
C VAL A 125 8.17 24.72 -12.01
N ALA A 126 9.22 25.11 -12.74
CA ALA A 126 10.41 25.69 -12.15
C ALA A 126 10.24 27.14 -11.65
N ARG A 127 9.18 27.85 -12.05
CA ARG A 127 8.76 29.11 -11.40
C ARG A 127 7.99 28.85 -10.11
N LEU A 128 7.05 27.90 -10.11
CA LEU A 128 6.28 27.52 -8.92
C LEU A 128 7.18 26.94 -7.82
N ALA A 129 8.18 26.13 -8.20
CA ALA A 129 9.22 25.61 -7.33
C ALA A 129 10.03 26.70 -6.61
N ARG A 130 10.50 27.71 -7.36
CA ARG A 130 11.21 28.87 -6.79
C ARG A 130 10.32 29.75 -5.92
N ALA A 131 9.01 29.83 -6.21
CA ALA A 131 8.05 30.53 -5.37
C ALA A 131 7.80 29.80 -4.03
N ALA A 132 7.63 28.47 -4.05
CA ALA A 132 7.45 27.67 -2.84
C ALA A 132 8.69 27.68 -1.93
N ALA A 133 9.90 27.71 -2.50
CA ALA A 133 11.13 27.90 -1.73
C ALA A 133 11.22 29.33 -1.14
N HIS A 134 10.87 30.37 -1.90
CA HIS A 134 10.84 31.74 -1.38
C HIS A 134 9.83 31.91 -0.25
N GLU A 135 8.67 31.24 -0.30
CA GLU A 135 7.70 31.23 0.79
C GLU A 135 8.25 30.55 2.06
N ALA A 136 9.07 29.51 1.89
CA ALA A 136 9.85 28.87 2.96
C ALA A 136 11.04 29.70 3.47
N GLU A 137 11.20 30.95 3.03
CA GLU A 137 12.37 31.83 3.27
C GLU A 137 13.71 31.24 2.75
N LEU A 138 13.67 30.36 1.74
CA LEU A 138 14.82 29.68 1.14
C LEU A 138 15.10 30.15 -0.29
N ASP A 139 16.36 30.05 -0.72
CA ASP A 139 16.69 29.96 -2.15
C ASP A 139 16.51 28.50 -2.62
N TRP A 140 16.15 28.31 -3.90
CA TRP A 140 15.94 26.97 -4.47
C TRP A 140 17.20 26.09 -4.44
N SER A 141 18.41 26.66 -4.43
CA SER A 141 19.66 25.92 -4.27
C SER A 141 19.87 25.30 -2.87
N ALA A 142 19.01 25.61 -1.89
CA ALA A 142 18.97 24.95 -0.59
C ALA A 142 18.13 23.65 -0.57
N ILE A 143 17.44 23.32 -1.68
CA ILE A 143 16.68 22.08 -1.82
C ILE A 143 17.65 20.95 -2.24
N VAL A 144 17.74 19.88 -1.43
CA VAL A 144 18.69 18.77 -1.67
C VAL A 144 18.22 17.85 -2.78
N CYS A 145 16.91 17.59 -2.87
CA CYS A 145 16.30 16.81 -3.94
C CYS A 145 14.82 17.18 -4.12
N ALA A 146 14.32 16.92 -5.33
CA ALA A 146 12.91 17.08 -5.67
C ALA A 146 12.32 15.78 -6.24
N VAL A 147 11.04 15.53 -5.96
CA VAL A 147 10.25 14.46 -6.60
C VAL A 147 9.11 15.11 -7.38
N VAL A 148 8.98 14.72 -8.65
CA VAL A 148 7.86 15.09 -9.52
C VAL A 148 6.93 13.90 -9.70
N GLY A 149 5.68 14.05 -9.27
CA GLY A 149 4.55 13.23 -9.70
C GLY A 149 4.03 13.71 -11.04
N SER A 150 3.87 12.78 -11.99
CA SER A 150 3.33 13.09 -13.31
C SER A 150 2.51 11.92 -13.89
N PRO A 151 1.43 12.18 -14.64
CA PRO A 151 0.68 11.12 -15.33
C PRO A 151 1.52 10.35 -16.35
N GLY A 152 1.42 9.02 -16.33
CA GLY A 152 2.16 8.10 -17.21
C GLY A 152 3.28 7.33 -16.50
N VAL A 153 4.04 6.56 -17.27
CA VAL A 153 5.05 5.60 -16.78
C VAL A 153 6.45 6.14 -17.04
N TYR A 154 7.25 6.32 -15.99
CA TYR A 154 8.65 6.72 -16.13
C TYR A 154 9.60 5.51 -16.12
N ASP A 155 10.15 5.16 -17.29
CA ASP A 155 11.20 4.14 -17.41
C ASP A 155 12.54 4.75 -16.99
N GLN A 156 12.86 4.63 -15.70
CA GLN A 156 14.09 5.15 -15.10
C GLN A 156 15.37 4.65 -15.80
N ASN A 157 15.36 3.45 -16.38
CA ASN A 157 16.52 2.87 -17.08
C ASN A 157 16.69 3.43 -18.50
N ALA A 158 15.58 3.73 -19.18
CA ALA A 158 15.58 4.38 -20.49
C ALA A 158 15.67 5.92 -20.42
N GLY A 159 15.47 6.50 -19.22
CA GLY A 159 15.39 7.94 -18.99
C GLY A 159 14.11 8.60 -19.52
N ARG A 160 13.11 7.80 -19.95
CA ARG A 160 12.00 8.24 -20.79
C ARG A 160 10.65 8.10 -20.10
N LEU A 161 9.77 9.06 -20.36
CA LEU A 161 8.37 9.01 -19.97
C LEU A 161 7.54 8.39 -21.11
N ASP A 162 6.98 7.21 -20.86
CA ASP A 162 6.04 6.49 -21.72
C ASP A 162 4.60 6.62 -21.18
N PHE A 163 3.58 6.21 -21.96
CA PHE A 163 2.16 6.19 -21.55
C PHE A 163 1.62 7.52 -20.96
N ALA A 164 2.15 8.65 -21.43
CA ALA A 164 1.79 9.99 -20.94
C ALA A 164 1.02 10.83 -21.99
N PRO A 165 -0.17 10.41 -22.48
CA PRO A 165 -0.88 11.11 -23.57
C PRO A 165 -1.36 12.52 -23.20
N ASN A 166 -1.38 12.86 -21.91
CA ASN A 166 -1.75 14.18 -21.41
C ASN A 166 -0.55 15.13 -21.22
N LEU A 167 0.69 14.69 -21.46
CA LEU A 167 1.90 15.51 -21.26
C LEU A 167 2.57 15.94 -22.58
N PRO A 168 3.09 17.17 -22.66
CA PRO A 168 3.28 17.86 -23.94
C PRO A 168 4.62 17.58 -24.67
N GLY A 169 5.16 16.36 -24.56
CA GLY A 169 6.31 15.88 -25.34
C GLY A 169 7.23 14.89 -24.60
N PRO A 170 7.98 14.04 -25.34
CA PRO A 170 8.84 13.00 -24.76
C PRO A 170 10.13 13.54 -24.12
N ASP A 171 10.45 14.82 -24.36
CA ASP A 171 11.62 15.54 -23.86
C ASP A 171 11.37 16.25 -22.51
N LEU A 172 10.17 16.10 -21.94
CA LEU A 172 9.77 16.75 -20.69
C LEU A 172 10.69 16.41 -19.51
N ALA A 173 11.14 15.16 -19.38
CA ALA A 173 11.99 14.72 -18.28
C ALA A 173 13.33 15.48 -18.24
N ASP A 174 13.98 15.64 -19.40
CA ASP A 174 15.26 16.36 -19.51
C ASP A 174 15.09 17.87 -19.32
N ARG A 175 13.95 18.44 -19.78
CA ARG A 175 13.62 19.84 -19.53
C ARG A 175 13.34 20.13 -18.06
N LEU A 176 12.64 19.24 -17.36
CA LEU A 176 12.40 19.37 -15.92
C LEU A 176 13.72 19.34 -15.15
N ARG A 177 14.64 18.42 -15.49
CA ARG A 177 16.00 18.39 -14.93
C ARG A 177 16.75 19.70 -15.17
N ALA A 178 16.79 20.17 -16.42
CA ALA A 178 17.50 21.39 -16.79
C ALA A 178 16.88 22.69 -16.22
N ALA A 179 15.57 22.72 -15.96
CA ALA A 179 14.89 23.89 -15.41
C ALA A 179 14.93 23.97 -13.88
N LEU A 180 14.97 22.81 -13.21
CA LEU A 180 15.03 22.68 -11.74
C LEU A 180 16.46 22.58 -11.19
N ASP A 181 17.42 22.05 -11.94
CA ASP A 181 18.85 21.99 -11.58
C ASP A 181 19.11 21.43 -10.16
N VAL A 182 18.53 20.25 -9.88
CA VAL A 182 18.52 19.57 -8.58
C VAL A 182 18.53 18.04 -8.78
N ASP A 183 18.84 17.25 -7.75
CA ASP A 183 18.61 15.79 -7.80
C ASP A 183 17.10 15.52 -7.96
N LEU A 184 16.70 15.09 -9.14
CA LEU A 184 15.30 15.02 -9.57
C LEU A 184 14.86 13.60 -9.87
N VAL A 185 13.99 13.09 -9.01
CA VAL A 185 13.19 11.88 -9.26
C VAL A 185 11.91 12.27 -10.01
N ILE A 186 11.54 11.49 -11.00
CA ILE A 186 10.24 11.56 -11.69
C ILE A 186 9.56 10.22 -11.46
N GLU A 187 8.32 10.25 -11.00
CA GLU A 187 7.53 9.08 -10.61
C GLU A 187 6.08 9.24 -11.08
N ASN A 188 5.38 8.11 -11.22
CA ASN A 188 3.97 8.11 -11.55
C ASN A 188 3.13 8.73 -10.41
N ASP A 189 2.10 9.48 -10.77
CA ASP A 189 1.18 10.14 -9.83
C ASP A 189 0.45 9.17 -8.89
N ILE A 190 -0.01 8.02 -9.38
CA ILE A 190 -0.67 6.98 -8.57
C ILE A 190 0.33 6.25 -7.65
N ASN A 191 1.56 6.02 -8.12
CA ASN A 191 2.65 5.52 -7.28
C ASN A 191 2.95 6.46 -6.11
N LEU A 192 3.03 7.78 -6.36
CA LEU A 192 3.19 8.74 -5.28
C LEU A 192 1.96 8.83 -4.38
N ALA A 193 0.73 8.73 -4.91
CA ALA A 193 -0.46 8.64 -4.06
C ALA A 193 -0.39 7.43 -3.09
N ALA A 194 0.16 6.29 -3.53
CA ALA A 194 0.40 5.14 -2.64
C ALA A 194 1.48 5.43 -1.58
N VAL A 195 2.59 6.09 -1.93
CA VAL A 195 3.59 6.56 -0.95
C VAL A 195 2.97 7.55 0.05
N GLY A 196 2.05 8.41 -0.41
CA GLY A 196 1.29 9.34 0.41
C GLY A 196 0.43 8.61 1.45
N GLU A 197 -0.40 7.65 1.02
CA GLU A 197 -1.23 6.85 1.93
C GLU A 197 -0.39 5.98 2.87
N HIS A 198 0.78 5.47 2.44
CA HIS A 198 1.72 4.77 3.33
C HIS A 198 2.27 5.68 4.43
N ALA A 199 2.60 6.93 4.09
CA ALA A 199 3.19 7.89 5.01
C ALA A 199 2.17 8.59 5.94
N TYR A 200 0.96 8.88 5.45
CA TYR A 200 0.02 9.81 6.11
C TYR A 200 -1.46 9.37 6.14
N GLY A 201 -1.79 8.21 5.57
CA GLY A 201 -3.18 7.75 5.40
C GLY A 201 -3.40 6.27 5.72
N GLU A 202 -4.30 5.62 4.98
CA GLU A 202 -4.79 4.27 5.27
C GLU A 202 -3.76 3.15 5.01
N GLY A 203 -2.63 3.49 4.38
CA GLY A 203 -1.47 2.61 4.25
C GLY A 203 -0.54 2.62 5.46
N GLN A 204 -0.75 3.48 6.47
CA GLN A 204 0.16 3.58 7.61
C GLN A 204 0.33 2.25 8.37
N GLY A 205 1.59 1.84 8.55
CA GLY A 205 1.95 0.59 9.22
C GLY A 205 1.68 -0.68 8.39
N LYS A 206 1.27 -0.55 7.13
CA LYS A 206 1.01 -1.67 6.22
C LYS A 206 2.27 -2.04 5.45
N SER A 207 2.65 -3.31 5.54
CA SER A 207 3.80 -3.85 4.81
C SER A 207 3.42 -4.18 3.37
N ASN A 208 2.21 -4.66 3.13
CA ASN A 208 1.74 -5.04 1.80
C ASN A 208 0.34 -4.47 1.55
N PHE A 209 0.22 -3.48 0.66
CA PHE A 209 -1.07 -2.90 0.28
C PHE A 209 -1.07 -2.38 -1.16
N ALA A 210 -2.27 -2.13 -1.69
CA ALA A 210 -2.45 -1.51 -2.99
C ALA A 210 -3.34 -0.27 -2.89
N LEU A 211 -3.02 0.78 -3.64
CA LEU A 211 -3.92 1.90 -3.90
C LEU A 211 -4.46 1.74 -5.32
N VAL A 212 -5.78 1.70 -5.50
CA VAL A 212 -6.44 1.66 -6.81
C VAL A 212 -7.16 2.98 -7.02
N SER A 213 -6.67 3.80 -7.94
CA SER A 213 -7.27 5.08 -8.31
C SER A 213 -8.22 4.90 -9.48
N ILE A 214 -9.45 5.40 -9.33
CA ILE A 214 -10.51 5.33 -10.35
C ILE A 214 -11.11 6.73 -10.47
N GLY A 215 -10.85 7.40 -11.60
CA GLY A 215 -11.16 8.81 -11.80
C GLY A 215 -11.32 9.13 -13.28
N THR A 216 -10.49 10.01 -13.83
CA THR A 216 -10.43 10.23 -15.30
C THR A 216 -9.87 9.04 -16.05
N GLY A 217 -8.98 8.28 -15.42
CA GLY A 217 -8.46 6.97 -15.85
C GLY A 217 -8.49 5.96 -14.69
N VAL A 218 -7.77 4.84 -14.83
CA VAL A 218 -7.63 3.79 -13.82
C VAL A 218 -6.17 3.33 -13.68
N GLY A 219 -5.60 3.45 -12.49
CA GLY A 219 -4.24 2.99 -12.20
C GLY A 219 -4.10 2.42 -10.79
N MET A 220 -3.02 1.70 -10.52
CA MET A 220 -2.75 1.11 -9.21
C MET A 220 -1.31 1.39 -8.74
N GLY A 221 -1.16 1.92 -7.54
CA GLY A 221 0.12 1.99 -6.84
C GLY A 221 0.27 0.78 -5.91
N ILE A 222 1.47 0.19 -5.83
CA ILE A 222 1.70 -1.07 -5.11
C ILE A 222 2.81 -0.88 -4.07
N VAL A 223 2.55 -1.28 -2.82
CA VAL A 223 3.56 -1.30 -1.74
C VAL A 223 3.76 -2.74 -1.27
N VAL A 224 5.02 -3.20 -1.21
CA VAL A 224 5.40 -4.56 -0.82
C VAL A 224 6.60 -4.51 0.13
N ASN A 225 6.51 -5.20 1.27
CA ASN A 225 7.46 -5.11 2.39
C ASN A 225 7.72 -3.66 2.90
N GLY A 226 6.75 -2.75 2.73
CA GLY A 226 6.86 -1.32 3.06
C GLY A 226 7.49 -0.45 1.96
N GLU A 227 7.95 -1.04 0.86
CA GLU A 227 8.61 -0.33 -0.24
C GLU A 227 7.68 -0.20 -1.47
N LEU A 228 7.81 0.90 -2.22
CA LEU A 228 7.07 1.12 -3.46
C LEU A 228 7.54 0.14 -4.56
N TYR A 229 6.63 -0.68 -5.09
CA TYR A 229 6.93 -1.64 -6.15
C TYR A 229 6.60 -1.08 -7.54
N VAL A 230 7.58 -0.43 -8.17
CA VAL A 230 7.49 0.12 -9.55
C VAL A 230 7.73 -0.93 -10.66
N GLY A 231 8.16 -2.14 -10.29
CA GLY A 231 8.50 -3.22 -11.24
C GLY A 231 9.70 -2.91 -12.15
N ALA A 232 9.97 -3.80 -13.11
CA ALA A 232 11.20 -3.77 -13.90
C ALA A 232 11.31 -2.62 -14.93
N ARG A 233 10.25 -1.83 -15.13
CA ARG A 233 10.14 -0.76 -16.14
C ARG A 233 9.29 0.45 -15.71
N GLY A 234 8.97 0.60 -14.43
CA GLY A 234 7.97 1.57 -13.95
C GLY A 234 6.50 1.14 -14.17
N ALA A 235 6.23 0.23 -15.11
CA ALA A 235 4.88 -0.20 -15.50
C ALA A 235 4.21 -1.23 -14.56
N ALA A 236 4.61 -1.32 -13.29
CA ALA A 236 3.83 -2.08 -12.31
C ALA A 236 2.55 -1.31 -11.97
N GLY A 237 1.42 -2.01 -11.88
CA GLY A 237 0.14 -1.37 -11.53
C GLY A 237 -0.67 -0.79 -12.69
N GLU A 238 -0.26 -1.03 -13.95
CA GLU A 238 -1.02 -0.76 -15.18
C GLU A 238 -2.26 -1.68 -15.33
N VAL A 239 -3.17 -1.61 -14.36
CA VAL A 239 -4.40 -2.40 -14.30
C VAL A 239 -5.48 -1.90 -15.26
N SER A 240 -5.33 -0.68 -15.76
CA SER A 240 -5.93 -0.12 -16.98
C SER A 240 -6.08 -1.15 -18.10
N TYR A 241 -5.02 -1.92 -18.38
CA TYR A 241 -4.94 -2.91 -19.46
C TYR A 241 -5.49 -4.30 -19.13
N LEU A 242 -6.00 -4.56 -17.92
CA LEU A 242 -6.67 -5.82 -17.61
C LEU A 242 -7.96 -5.98 -18.45
N PRO A 243 -8.34 -7.21 -18.84
CA PRO A 243 -9.61 -7.46 -19.53
C PRO A 243 -10.81 -6.97 -18.73
N ALA A 244 -11.76 -6.31 -19.40
CA ALA A 244 -12.96 -5.78 -18.76
C ALA A 244 -13.81 -6.90 -18.15
N THR A 245 -14.17 -6.76 -16.87
CA THR A 245 -14.76 -7.84 -16.06
C THR A 245 -16.25 -8.15 -16.34
N ASP A 246 -16.82 -7.53 -17.38
CA ASP A 246 -18.13 -7.83 -17.98
C ASP A 246 -18.06 -8.95 -19.05
N ASP A 247 -16.88 -9.24 -19.62
CA ASP A 247 -16.71 -10.30 -20.63
C ASP A 247 -16.68 -11.72 -20.02
N LEU A 248 -16.69 -11.83 -18.69
CA LEU A 248 -16.89 -13.10 -17.99
C LEU A 248 -18.36 -13.53 -18.12
N PRO A 249 -18.69 -14.63 -18.83
CA PRO A 249 -20.06 -15.09 -18.91
C PRO A 249 -20.57 -15.42 -17.50
N ALA A 250 -21.82 -15.05 -17.21
CA ALA A 250 -22.46 -15.44 -15.96
C ALA A 250 -22.34 -16.96 -15.78
N PRO A 251 -22.00 -17.46 -14.58
CA PRO A 251 -21.76 -18.87 -14.36
C PRO A 251 -22.98 -19.65 -14.83
N THR A 252 -22.78 -20.52 -15.84
CA THR A 252 -23.85 -21.34 -16.38
C THR A 252 -24.45 -22.13 -15.23
N PRO A 253 -25.77 -22.05 -14.97
CA PRO A 253 -26.37 -22.83 -13.91
C PRO A 253 -26.04 -24.29 -14.16
N GLU A 254 -25.47 -24.97 -13.16
CA GLU A 254 -25.03 -26.36 -13.31
C GLU A 254 -26.19 -27.20 -13.87
N PRO A 255 -25.95 -28.06 -14.88
CA PRO A 255 -26.98 -28.98 -15.32
C PRO A 255 -27.43 -29.80 -14.10
N PRO A 256 -28.74 -29.91 -13.83
CA PRO A 256 -29.23 -30.47 -12.58
C PRO A 256 -28.62 -31.84 -12.35
N THR A 257 -27.95 -32.00 -11.20
CA THR A 257 -27.19 -33.20 -10.87
C THR A 257 -28.08 -34.42 -11.03
N PRO A 258 -27.75 -35.39 -11.90
CA PRO A 258 -28.66 -36.48 -12.22
C PRO A 258 -28.94 -37.26 -10.94
N HIS A 259 -30.21 -37.30 -10.53
CA HIS A 259 -30.62 -37.91 -9.27
C HIS A 259 -30.15 -39.38 -9.22
N LEU A 260 -29.17 -39.65 -8.36
CA LEU A 260 -28.80 -41.01 -8.00
C LEU A 260 -30.03 -41.68 -7.37
N PRO A 261 -30.50 -42.82 -7.90
CA PRO A 261 -31.69 -43.48 -7.37
C PRO A 261 -31.43 -43.94 -5.93
N THR A 262 -32.35 -43.59 -5.03
CA THR A 262 -32.28 -44.00 -3.62
C THR A 262 -32.39 -45.53 -3.50
N PRO A 263 -31.49 -46.20 -2.76
CA PRO A 263 -31.49 -47.65 -2.66
C PRO A 263 -32.58 -48.15 -1.68
N GLU A 264 -33.71 -48.62 -2.20
CA GLU A 264 -34.70 -49.37 -1.41
C GLU A 264 -34.41 -50.88 -1.40
N SER A 265 -34.68 -51.51 -0.25
CA SER A 265 -34.67 -52.96 0.02
C SER A 265 -33.34 -53.71 -0.21
N ALA A 266 -32.69 -54.08 0.89
CA ALA A 266 -31.56 -55.01 0.88
C ALA A 266 -32.03 -56.47 0.94
N SER A 267 -31.22 -57.38 0.39
CA SER A 267 -31.25 -58.82 0.71
C SER A 267 -29.82 -59.39 0.62
N PRO A 268 -29.49 -60.46 1.35
CA PRO A 268 -28.15 -60.62 1.92
C PRO A 268 -27.10 -61.21 0.96
N ASN A 269 -25.85 -60.78 1.16
CA ASN A 269 -24.68 -61.34 0.48
C ASN A 269 -24.42 -62.81 0.86
N PRO A 270 -24.05 -63.68 -0.08
CA PRO A 270 -23.33 -64.92 0.22
C PRO A 270 -21.86 -64.61 0.63
N PRO A 271 -21.21 -65.48 1.42
CA PRO A 271 -19.86 -65.23 1.93
C PRO A 271 -18.76 -65.53 0.89
N ILE A 272 -17.65 -64.79 0.98
CA ILE A 272 -16.38 -65.00 0.25
C ILE A 272 -15.25 -65.06 1.30
N PRO A 273 -14.26 -65.98 1.19
CA PRO A 273 -13.60 -66.55 2.38
C PRO A 273 -12.36 -65.82 2.89
N GLU A 274 -11.95 -66.18 4.11
CA GLU A 274 -10.80 -65.64 4.83
C GLU A 274 -9.44 -65.91 4.14
N ALA A 275 -8.58 -64.90 4.12
CA ALA A 275 -7.18 -65.00 3.69
C ALA A 275 -6.22 -64.53 4.80
N ARG A 276 -5.35 -65.46 5.19
CA ARG A 276 -4.44 -65.50 6.36
C ARG A 276 -3.45 -64.33 6.50
N THR A 277 -2.87 -64.22 7.71
CA THR A 277 -2.04 -63.12 8.19
C THR A 277 -0.52 -63.22 7.92
N ALA A 278 0.10 -62.04 7.68
CA ALA A 278 1.50 -61.67 7.98
C ALA A 278 2.64 -62.36 7.17
N PRO A 279 3.91 -61.88 7.22
CA PRO A 279 4.45 -60.71 7.94
C PRO A 279 5.27 -59.70 7.08
N SER A 280 5.89 -58.75 7.77
CA SER A 280 6.81 -57.68 7.33
C SER A 280 7.92 -58.05 6.33
N ALA A 281 8.30 -57.08 5.48
CA ALA A 281 9.52 -57.12 4.66
C ALA A 281 10.66 -56.23 5.23
N GLN A 282 11.89 -56.74 5.20
CA GLN A 282 13.13 -55.97 5.41
C GLN A 282 13.83 -55.72 4.06
N PRO A 283 14.62 -54.64 3.91
CA PRO A 283 15.45 -54.43 2.71
C PRO A 283 16.77 -55.22 2.79
N ASN A 284 17.19 -55.84 1.68
CA ASN A 284 18.54 -56.43 1.49
C ASN A 284 18.82 -56.64 -0.04
N PRO A 285 20.02 -57.07 -0.50
CA PRO A 285 20.85 -56.13 -1.28
C PRO A 285 21.44 -56.71 -2.60
N ASP A 286 22.41 -55.97 -3.17
CA ASP A 286 23.48 -56.40 -4.09
C ASP A 286 23.13 -57.05 -5.44
N THR A 287 23.47 -56.35 -6.53
CA THR A 287 24.40 -56.78 -7.62
C THR A 287 24.40 -55.75 -8.77
N ARG A 288 25.46 -55.50 -9.55
CA ARG A 288 26.94 -55.66 -9.39
C ARG A 288 27.64 -54.89 -10.56
N GLN A 289 28.98 -54.81 -10.52
CA GLN A 289 29.91 -54.31 -11.57
C GLN A 289 29.99 -52.78 -11.76
N GLY A 290 31.16 -52.14 -11.94
CA GLY A 290 32.52 -52.58 -11.59
C GLY A 290 33.67 -52.20 -12.53
N SER A 291 34.35 -51.08 -12.25
CA SER A 291 35.78 -50.80 -12.56
C SER A 291 36.18 -49.56 -11.73
N ASP A 292 37.10 -49.60 -10.76
CA ASP A 292 38.56 -49.77 -10.87
C ASP A 292 39.19 -48.63 -11.72
N THR A 293 40.23 -47.89 -11.31
CA THR A 293 41.34 -48.21 -10.37
C THR A 293 41.93 -46.98 -9.62
N ARG A 294 42.29 -47.17 -8.32
CA ARG A 294 43.56 -46.70 -7.64
C ARG A 294 43.81 -45.18 -7.48
N GLN A 295 44.71 -44.64 -6.63
CA GLN A 295 45.49 -44.98 -5.39
C GLN A 295 46.12 -43.62 -4.93
N ASP A 296 46.60 -43.34 -3.71
CA ASP A 296 46.66 -44.08 -2.44
C ASP A 296 46.78 -43.13 -1.22
N SER A 297 46.52 -43.69 -0.03
CA SER A 297 47.12 -43.52 1.34
C SER A 297 48.16 -42.40 1.63
N ASP A 298 48.39 -41.90 2.85
CA ASP A 298 47.85 -42.10 4.23
C ASP A 298 48.04 -40.75 5.01
N THR A 299 48.29 -40.51 6.31
CA THR A 299 48.50 -41.18 7.64
C THR A 299 48.12 -40.11 8.72
N THR A 300 48.02 -40.32 10.04
CA THR A 300 47.53 -41.39 10.96
C THR A 300 47.96 -40.96 12.40
N GLN A 301 47.19 -41.32 13.45
CA GLN A 301 47.43 -41.09 14.90
C GLN A 301 47.34 -39.63 15.44
N GLY A 302 46.88 -39.37 16.68
CA GLY A 302 46.08 -40.22 17.60
C GLY A 302 46.24 -39.93 19.11
N SER A 303 45.18 -40.17 19.91
CA SER A 303 45.15 -40.22 21.41
C SER A 303 45.37 -38.88 22.18
N LYS A 304 44.93 -38.68 23.46
CA LYS A 304 44.06 -39.44 24.40
C LYS A 304 43.55 -38.56 25.56
N ALA A 305 42.36 -38.87 26.10
CA ALA A 305 41.88 -38.74 27.50
C ALA A 305 41.89 -37.37 28.25
N GLY A 306 41.04 -37.11 29.25
CA GLY A 306 39.82 -37.83 29.68
C GLY A 306 39.39 -37.63 31.15
N GLN A 307 38.12 -37.95 31.45
CA GLN A 307 37.47 -38.11 32.78
C GLN A 307 37.21 -36.82 33.61
N GLY A 308 36.20 -36.77 34.51
CA GLY A 308 35.25 -37.82 34.94
C GLY A 308 34.00 -37.28 35.71
N SER A 309 33.13 -38.18 36.19
CA SER A 309 31.74 -37.88 36.59
C SER A 309 31.34 -38.28 38.03
N LYS A 310 30.25 -37.68 38.55
CA LYS A 310 29.32 -38.14 39.63
C LYS A 310 28.09 -37.19 39.64
N ALA A 311 26.81 -37.54 39.82
CA ALA A 311 26.08 -38.57 40.60
C ALA A 311 26.02 -38.26 42.13
N ARG A 312 24.88 -38.28 42.86
CA ARG A 312 23.52 -38.84 42.59
C ARG A 312 22.47 -38.35 43.65
N GLN A 313 21.18 -38.32 43.27
CA GLN A 313 19.93 -38.61 44.07
C GLN A 313 19.48 -37.79 45.31
N GLY A 314 18.14 -37.73 45.51
CA GLY A 314 17.41 -37.27 46.71
C GLY A 314 16.63 -35.95 46.52
N SER A 315 15.36 -35.87 46.12
CA SER A 315 14.06 -36.41 46.62
C SER A 315 13.52 -35.76 47.91
N ASP A 316 12.45 -34.95 47.78
CA ASP A 316 11.29 -34.92 48.70
C ASP A 316 10.12 -34.08 48.13
N ILE A 317 8.89 -34.34 48.59
CA ILE A 317 7.64 -33.65 48.22
C ILE A 317 6.80 -33.42 49.49
N PRO A 318 6.27 -32.20 49.70
CA PRO A 318 4.95 -32.01 50.31
C PRO A 318 3.93 -31.40 49.34
N GLN A 319 2.64 -31.64 49.59
CA GLN A 319 1.50 -31.05 48.87
C GLN A 319 0.78 -30.00 49.73
N GLY A 320 0.16 -29.00 49.07
CA GLY A 320 -0.76 -28.04 49.68
C GLY A 320 -0.10 -26.86 50.41
N SER A 321 -0.75 -25.70 50.55
CA SER A 321 -2.07 -25.28 50.04
C SER A 321 -2.11 -23.77 49.75
N ASP A 322 -3.31 -23.22 49.55
CA ASP A 322 -3.65 -21.79 49.65
C ASP A 322 -3.15 -20.84 48.54
N THR A 323 -3.53 -21.14 47.30
CA THR A 323 -3.71 -20.10 46.28
C THR A 323 -4.93 -19.24 46.59
N GLN A 324 -4.75 -18.07 47.20
CA GLN A 324 -5.74 -16.98 47.13
C GLN A 324 -5.51 -16.09 45.90
N PRO A 325 -6.54 -15.43 45.34
CA PRO A 325 -6.46 -14.82 44.02
C PRO A 325 -5.73 -13.47 44.01
N SER A 326 -5.03 -13.19 42.92
CA SER A 326 -4.68 -11.81 42.54
C SER A 326 -5.96 -11.01 42.29
N PRO A 327 -6.04 -9.72 42.71
CA PRO A 327 -7.25 -8.92 42.55
C PRO A 327 -7.51 -8.55 41.08
N ASP A 328 -8.80 -8.48 40.70
CA ASP A 328 -9.25 -8.17 39.35
C ASP A 328 -8.75 -6.80 38.85
N ILE A 329 -7.85 -6.79 37.87
CA ILE A 329 -7.72 -5.66 36.96
C ILE A 329 -8.88 -5.77 35.96
N ARG A 330 -10.00 -5.14 36.30
CA ARG A 330 -11.12 -4.99 35.37
C ARG A 330 -10.67 -4.16 34.16
N PRO A 331 -11.04 -4.53 32.92
CA PRO A 331 -10.88 -3.63 31.79
C PRO A 331 -11.78 -2.40 32.00
N SER A 332 -11.18 -1.21 32.05
CA SER A 332 -11.92 0.04 31.94
C SER A 332 -12.49 0.20 30.52
N PRO A 333 -13.69 0.77 30.36
CA PRO A 333 -14.43 0.74 29.10
C PRO A 333 -13.93 1.75 28.05
N ASP A 334 -14.36 1.53 26.80
CA ASP A 334 -14.44 2.47 25.69
C ASP A 334 -13.58 3.75 25.79
N ILE A 335 -12.31 3.65 25.39
CA ILE A 335 -11.66 4.78 24.73
C ILE A 335 -11.92 4.62 23.23
N ARG A 336 -13.05 5.15 22.76
CA ARG A 336 -13.18 5.58 21.37
C ARG A 336 -12.15 6.69 21.17
N GLN A 337 -10.93 6.35 20.72
CA GLN A 337 -9.91 7.32 20.38
C GLN A 337 -10.42 8.14 19.19
N GLY A 338 -10.95 9.32 19.48
CA GLY A 338 -11.23 10.33 18.46
C GLY A 338 -9.92 10.72 17.77
N SER A 339 -10.02 11.23 16.54
CA SER A 339 -8.88 11.67 15.76
C SER A 339 -7.99 12.63 16.54
N GLU A 340 -6.79 12.19 16.92
CA GLU A 340 -5.72 13.11 17.33
C GLU A 340 -5.41 14.03 16.15
N ALA A 341 -5.23 15.33 16.42
CA ALA A 341 -4.99 16.32 15.38
C ALA A 341 -3.68 15.99 14.63
N ARG A 342 -3.78 15.75 13.31
CA ARG A 342 -2.64 15.31 12.48
C ARG A 342 -1.72 16.52 12.22
N PRO A 343 -0.52 16.59 12.83
CA PRO A 343 0.28 17.82 12.79
C PRO A 343 0.66 18.18 11.35
N GLY A 344 0.32 19.42 10.95
CA GLY A 344 0.69 20.01 9.66
C GLY A 344 -0.34 19.88 8.52
N LEU A 345 -1.37 19.04 8.65
CA LEU A 345 -2.36 18.84 7.56
C LEU A 345 -3.55 19.81 7.59
N ASP A 346 -3.86 20.42 8.74
CA ASP A 346 -5.10 21.19 8.96
C ASP A 346 -5.24 22.48 8.10
N GLY A 347 -4.16 22.92 7.45
CA GLY A 347 -4.16 24.04 6.49
C GLY A 347 -3.99 23.63 5.02
N TRP A 348 -3.95 22.33 4.71
CA TRP A 348 -3.45 21.80 3.43
C TRP A 348 -4.52 21.19 2.51
N ALA A 349 -5.78 21.18 2.95
CA ALA A 349 -6.92 20.80 2.11
C ALA A 349 -7.06 21.70 0.88
N ASP A 350 -7.31 21.11 -0.28
CA ASP A 350 -7.54 21.84 -1.53
C ASP A 350 -8.84 22.66 -1.43
N PRO A 351 -8.89 23.91 -1.93
CA PRO A 351 -10.13 24.70 -1.94
C PRO A 351 -11.34 23.99 -2.57
N ASP A 352 -11.15 23.11 -3.57
CA ASP A 352 -12.23 22.33 -4.18
C ASP A 352 -12.72 21.17 -3.28
N THR A 353 -11.97 20.79 -2.23
CA THR A 353 -12.32 19.69 -1.30
C THR A 353 -13.19 20.11 -0.10
N GLN A 354 -13.46 21.41 0.12
CA GLN A 354 -14.28 21.91 1.24
C GLN A 354 -15.79 21.55 1.15
N SER A 355 -16.16 20.59 0.30
CA SER A 355 -17.55 20.14 0.07
C SER A 355 -17.84 18.71 0.57
N ALA A 356 -16.91 18.06 1.27
CA ALA A 356 -17.18 16.78 1.93
C ALA A 356 -17.98 16.98 3.24
N PRO A 357 -19.17 16.36 3.42
CA PRO A 357 -19.89 16.44 4.68
C PRO A 357 -19.17 15.62 5.76
N ALA A 358 -18.98 16.21 6.96
CA ALA A 358 -18.34 15.52 8.07
C ALA A 358 -19.04 14.18 8.39
N ALA A 359 -18.24 13.11 8.49
CA ALA A 359 -18.72 11.75 8.70
C ALA A 359 -19.63 11.67 9.93
N ARG A 360 -20.90 11.33 9.71
CA ARG A 360 -21.86 11.11 10.81
C ARG A 360 -21.61 9.74 11.42
N PRO A 361 -21.61 9.59 12.75
CA PRO A 361 -21.57 8.28 13.37
C PRO A 361 -22.80 7.46 12.93
N ALA A 362 -22.59 6.19 12.58
CA ALA A 362 -23.65 5.30 12.16
C ALA A 362 -24.73 5.15 13.25
N PRO A 363 -26.03 5.06 12.88
CA PRO A 363 -27.09 4.84 13.85
C PRO A 363 -26.99 3.41 14.42
N GLU A 364 -26.95 3.28 15.75
CA GLU A 364 -27.00 1.99 16.43
C GLU A 364 -28.38 1.33 16.19
N LEU A 365 -28.40 0.16 15.54
CA LEU A 365 -29.62 -0.62 15.30
C LEU A 365 -29.98 -1.45 16.54
N PRO A 366 -31.23 -1.40 17.05
CA PRO A 366 -31.64 -2.18 18.21
C PRO A 366 -31.83 -3.67 17.88
N SER A 367 -31.50 -4.52 18.86
CA SER A 367 -31.50 -5.99 18.74
C SER A 367 -32.85 -6.64 19.11
N GLU A 368 -33.36 -7.50 18.21
CA GLU A 368 -34.46 -8.47 18.40
C GLU A 368 -35.85 -7.85 18.73
N VAL A 369 -37.02 -8.46 18.47
CA VAL A 369 -37.50 -9.83 18.71
C VAL A 369 -38.68 -10.19 17.77
N SER A 370 -38.77 -11.47 17.36
CA SER A 370 -39.95 -12.27 16.94
C SER A 370 -41.18 -11.60 16.28
N GLY A 371 -41.54 -12.06 15.07
CA GLY A 371 -42.77 -11.66 14.37
C GLY A 371 -43.17 -12.54 13.19
N GLY A 372 -43.16 -13.86 13.32
CA GLY A 372 -43.37 -14.78 12.19
C GLY A 372 -44.78 -14.78 11.58
N ARG A 373 -44.90 -14.57 10.26
CA ARG A 373 -46.07 -14.98 9.46
C ARG A 373 -45.65 -15.39 8.04
N SER A 374 -46.09 -16.58 7.64
CA SER A 374 -45.91 -17.09 6.27
C SER A 374 -46.83 -16.34 5.29
N VAL A 375 -46.28 -15.97 4.14
CA VAL A 375 -47.04 -15.70 2.91
C VAL A 375 -46.35 -16.47 1.79
N ALA A 376 -47.11 -17.26 1.04
CA ALA A 376 -46.55 -18.22 0.08
C ALA A 376 -46.40 -17.65 -1.33
N GLY A 377 -45.42 -18.19 -2.07
CA GLY A 377 -45.55 -18.41 -3.51
C GLY A 377 -45.61 -17.19 -4.42
N VAL A 378 -44.49 -16.48 -4.58
CA VAL A 378 -44.18 -15.81 -5.86
C VAL A 378 -43.13 -16.65 -6.57
N SER A 379 -43.44 -17.18 -7.76
CA SER A 379 -42.49 -18.01 -8.51
C SER A 379 -41.36 -17.16 -9.09
N ALA A 380 -40.18 -17.76 -9.28
CA ALA A 380 -39.01 -17.11 -9.89
C ALA A 380 -39.21 -16.69 -11.38
N GLN A 381 -40.42 -16.84 -11.91
CA GLN A 381 -40.80 -16.45 -13.26
C GLN A 381 -41.50 -15.07 -13.28
N ALA A 382 -42.23 -14.70 -12.22
CA ALA A 382 -42.90 -13.39 -12.12
C ALA A 382 -41.90 -12.22 -11.96
N ALA A 383 -40.71 -12.48 -11.43
CA ALA A 383 -39.63 -11.49 -11.29
C ALA A 383 -38.95 -11.14 -12.64
N ARG A 384 -39.34 -11.75 -13.76
CA ARG A 384 -38.75 -11.52 -15.10
C ARG A 384 -39.56 -10.58 -16.00
N GLU A 385 -40.78 -10.18 -15.60
CA GLU A 385 -41.71 -9.46 -16.48
C GLU A 385 -41.96 -7.99 -16.05
N SER A 386 -41.21 -7.49 -15.06
CA SER A 386 -41.12 -6.06 -14.72
C SER A 386 -39.72 -5.53 -15.06
N PHE A 387 -39.65 -4.33 -15.65
CA PHE A 387 -38.44 -3.65 -16.16
C PHE A 387 -37.78 -4.29 -17.41
N PRO A 388 -38.28 -4.00 -18.63
CA PRO A 388 -37.53 -4.21 -19.87
C PRO A 388 -36.37 -3.19 -19.96
N GLY A 389 -35.28 -3.46 -19.25
CA GLY A 389 -34.19 -2.48 -19.09
C GLY A 389 -32.95 -2.97 -18.33
N VAL A 390 -32.69 -4.28 -18.27
CA VAL A 390 -31.35 -4.75 -17.87
C VAL A 390 -30.39 -4.33 -18.97
N ALA A 391 -29.49 -3.38 -18.67
CA ALA A 391 -28.49 -2.94 -19.62
C ALA A 391 -27.67 -4.14 -20.08
N GLN A 392 -27.70 -4.42 -21.39
CA GLN A 392 -26.75 -5.34 -22.00
C GLN A 392 -25.34 -4.79 -21.72
N SER A 393 -24.39 -5.68 -21.42
CA SER A 393 -22.99 -5.27 -21.30
C SER A 393 -22.58 -4.57 -22.59
N VAL A 394 -22.03 -3.36 -22.46
CA VAL A 394 -21.46 -2.63 -23.60
C VAL A 394 -20.13 -3.31 -23.90
N GLY A 395 -20.21 -4.42 -24.64
CA GLY A 395 -19.08 -5.27 -24.99
C GLY A 395 -17.96 -4.44 -25.59
N VAL A 396 -16.78 -4.54 -24.98
CA VAL A 396 -15.62 -3.76 -25.39
C VAL A 396 -15.04 -4.43 -26.63
N ASP A 397 -15.07 -3.76 -27.78
CA ASP A 397 -14.27 -4.21 -28.90
C ASP A 397 -12.78 -4.03 -28.55
N GLN A 398 -12.13 -5.13 -28.19
CA GLN A 398 -10.69 -5.20 -27.92
C GLN A 398 -9.84 -4.77 -29.13
N GLY A 399 -10.46 -4.63 -30.32
CA GLY A 399 -9.89 -4.05 -31.51
C GLY A 399 -9.89 -2.52 -31.59
N ASP A 400 -10.67 -1.80 -30.76
CA ASP A 400 -10.84 -0.35 -30.83
C ASP A 400 -9.56 0.43 -30.48
N ALA A 401 -9.43 1.62 -31.07
CA ALA A 401 -8.31 2.52 -30.81
C ALA A 401 -8.29 3.02 -29.36
N SER A 402 -9.45 3.33 -28.77
CA SER A 402 -9.51 3.84 -27.38
C SER A 402 -8.97 2.81 -26.37
N VAL A 403 -9.32 1.53 -26.57
CA VAL A 403 -8.90 0.39 -25.75
C VAL A 403 -7.39 0.13 -25.85
N ARG A 404 -6.78 0.40 -27.01
CA ARG A 404 -5.33 0.27 -27.23
C ARG A 404 -4.52 1.41 -26.62
N GLU A 405 -5.14 2.57 -26.44
CA GLU A 405 -4.50 3.78 -25.90
C GLU A 405 -4.67 3.92 -24.38
N HIS A 406 -5.79 3.45 -23.84
CA HIS A 406 -6.17 3.61 -22.42
C HIS A 406 -6.31 2.29 -21.66
N GLY A 407 -6.41 1.15 -22.35
CA GLY A 407 -6.67 -0.16 -21.75
C GLY A 407 -8.15 -0.49 -21.55
N ALA A 408 -8.48 -1.79 -21.52
CA ALA A 408 -9.86 -2.27 -21.52
C ALA A 408 -10.59 -2.03 -20.19
N THR A 409 -9.92 -2.13 -19.04
CA THR A 409 -10.54 -1.85 -17.74
C THR A 409 -10.77 -0.35 -17.55
N GLU A 410 -9.80 0.50 -17.89
CA GLU A 410 -9.98 1.96 -17.82
C GLU A 410 -11.15 2.42 -18.69
N THR A 411 -11.19 1.94 -19.94
CA THR A 411 -12.22 2.32 -20.93
C THR A 411 -13.65 2.20 -20.37
N VAL A 412 -13.91 1.21 -19.51
CA VAL A 412 -15.25 0.95 -18.95
C VAL A 412 -15.43 1.51 -17.54
N ALA A 413 -14.41 1.42 -16.67
CA ALA A 413 -14.56 1.75 -15.24
C ALA A 413 -14.21 3.20 -14.86
N ALA A 414 -13.45 3.92 -15.69
CA ALA A 414 -13.20 5.34 -15.46
C ALA A 414 -14.47 6.19 -15.67
N ALA A 415 -14.46 7.44 -15.20
CA ALA A 415 -15.56 8.39 -15.34
C ALA A 415 -16.11 8.53 -16.78
N PRO A 416 -15.31 8.48 -17.87
CA PRO A 416 -15.85 8.45 -19.24
C PRO A 416 -16.68 7.20 -19.54
N GLY A 417 -16.37 6.05 -18.94
CA GLY A 417 -17.14 4.81 -19.02
C GLY A 417 -18.48 4.93 -18.30
N VAL A 418 -18.46 5.43 -17.05
CA VAL A 418 -19.66 5.74 -16.25
C VAL A 418 -20.61 6.67 -17.02
N VAL A 419 -20.10 7.72 -17.67
CA VAL A 419 -20.92 8.65 -18.48
C VAL A 419 -21.51 7.97 -19.72
N ARG A 420 -20.79 7.05 -20.38
CA ARG A 420 -21.36 6.27 -21.50
C ARG A 420 -22.46 5.31 -21.02
N ALA A 421 -22.26 4.65 -19.88
CA ALA A 421 -23.28 3.80 -19.26
C ALA A 421 -24.55 4.59 -18.86
N ALA A 422 -24.39 5.78 -18.29
CA ALA A 422 -25.51 6.66 -17.95
C ALA A 422 -26.30 7.11 -19.19
N ARG A 423 -25.61 7.50 -20.28
CA ARG A 423 -26.28 7.84 -21.55
C ARG A 423 -27.02 6.65 -22.17
N ALA A 424 -26.44 5.45 -22.08
CA ALA A 424 -27.12 4.21 -22.51
C ALA A 424 -28.36 3.89 -21.64
N ALA A 425 -28.35 4.26 -20.36
CA ALA A 425 -29.51 4.19 -19.46
C ALA A 425 -30.50 5.37 -19.62
N GLY A 426 -30.30 6.26 -20.60
CA GLY A 426 -31.19 7.39 -20.89
C GLY A 426 -30.97 8.65 -20.04
N LEU A 427 -29.91 8.73 -19.24
CA LEU A 427 -29.58 9.92 -18.44
C LEU A 427 -28.84 10.97 -19.28
N SER A 428 -29.38 12.19 -19.31
CA SER A 428 -28.77 13.36 -19.97
C SER A 428 -27.71 14.08 -19.12
N LEU A 429 -26.94 13.34 -18.32
CA LEU A 429 -25.91 13.89 -17.44
C LEU A 429 -24.53 13.92 -18.14
N GLY A 430 -23.73 14.94 -17.84
CA GLY A 430 -22.46 15.21 -18.53
C GLY A 430 -21.26 14.49 -17.94
N THR A 431 -21.25 14.29 -16.63
CA THR A 431 -20.09 13.90 -15.82
C THR A 431 -20.41 12.81 -14.80
N ALA A 432 -19.40 12.04 -14.37
CA ALA A 432 -19.56 11.08 -13.29
C ALA A 432 -20.03 11.75 -11.97
N LYS A 433 -19.52 12.95 -11.65
CA LYS A 433 -19.92 13.71 -10.45
C LYS A 433 -21.43 13.99 -10.41
N GLU A 434 -22.04 14.36 -11.54
CA GLU A 434 -23.49 14.56 -11.63
C GLU A 434 -24.28 13.25 -11.49
N ILE A 435 -23.76 12.14 -12.02
CA ILE A 435 -24.38 10.80 -11.97
C ILE A 435 -24.36 10.25 -10.55
N PHE A 436 -23.21 10.33 -9.86
CA PHE A 436 -23.09 9.92 -8.46
C PHE A 436 -23.99 10.78 -7.57
N ALA A 437 -24.00 12.11 -7.74
CA ALA A 437 -24.92 12.98 -7.01
C ALA A 437 -26.41 12.71 -7.33
N ALA A 438 -26.75 12.18 -8.51
CA ALA A 438 -28.11 11.74 -8.81
C ALA A 438 -28.46 10.42 -8.09
N ALA A 439 -27.50 9.50 -7.96
CA ALA A 439 -27.67 8.27 -7.18
C ALA A 439 -27.84 8.57 -5.67
N GLU A 440 -27.10 9.53 -5.10
CA GLU A 440 -27.30 10.04 -3.73
C GLU A 440 -28.73 10.55 -3.48
N ARG A 441 -29.32 11.21 -4.49
CA ARG A 441 -30.71 11.70 -4.44
C ARG A 441 -31.75 10.61 -4.70
N GLY A 442 -31.34 9.36 -4.86
CA GLY A 442 -32.21 8.20 -5.06
C GLY A 442 -32.74 8.02 -6.49
N ASP A 443 -32.11 8.62 -7.50
CA ASP A 443 -32.50 8.40 -8.90
C ASP A 443 -32.29 6.91 -9.29
N PRO A 444 -33.34 6.17 -9.70
CA PRO A 444 -33.21 4.73 -9.94
C PRO A 444 -32.30 4.36 -11.12
N ALA A 445 -32.20 5.22 -12.14
CA ALA A 445 -31.32 4.98 -13.28
C ALA A 445 -29.87 5.26 -12.91
N ALA A 446 -29.60 6.33 -12.16
CA ALA A 446 -28.26 6.63 -11.65
C ALA A 446 -27.77 5.57 -10.65
N LEU A 447 -28.63 5.11 -9.73
CA LEU A 447 -28.35 3.98 -8.85
C LEU A 447 -28.03 2.70 -9.63
N SER A 448 -28.74 2.41 -10.71
CA SER A 448 -28.46 1.26 -11.58
C SER A 448 -27.07 1.36 -12.25
N VAL A 449 -26.67 2.56 -12.71
CA VAL A 449 -25.35 2.83 -13.28
C VAL A 449 -24.24 2.68 -12.24
N VAL A 450 -24.39 3.28 -11.06
CA VAL A 450 -23.40 3.16 -9.96
C VAL A 450 -23.29 1.71 -9.45
N ALA A 451 -24.41 0.99 -9.35
CA ALA A 451 -24.43 -0.43 -9.00
C ALA A 451 -23.84 -1.33 -10.09
N ALA A 452 -23.85 -0.91 -11.36
CA ALA A 452 -23.11 -1.58 -12.43
C ALA A 452 -21.61 -1.32 -12.30
N GLU A 453 -21.22 -0.08 -11.99
CA GLU A 453 -19.82 0.30 -11.82
C GLU A 453 -19.16 -0.44 -10.64
N GLY A 454 -19.85 -0.53 -9.50
CA GLY A 454 -19.38 -1.33 -8.36
C GLY A 454 -19.12 -2.81 -8.68
N ARG A 455 -19.76 -3.39 -9.71
CA ARG A 455 -19.44 -4.76 -10.19
C ARG A 455 -18.19 -4.81 -11.07
N ARG A 456 -17.83 -3.73 -11.77
CA ARG A 456 -16.56 -3.66 -12.52
C ARG A 456 -15.40 -3.58 -11.56
N ILE A 457 -15.51 -2.62 -10.63
CA ILE A 457 -14.56 -2.37 -9.55
C ILE A 457 -14.39 -3.63 -8.70
N GLY A 458 -15.48 -4.26 -8.25
CA GLY A 458 -15.41 -5.52 -7.49
C GLY A 458 -14.70 -6.64 -8.25
N GLY A 459 -14.82 -6.73 -9.58
CA GLY A 459 -14.06 -7.67 -10.39
C GLY A 459 -12.56 -7.36 -10.45
N LEU A 460 -12.19 -6.09 -10.64
CA LEU A 460 -10.80 -5.63 -10.58
C LEU A 460 -10.17 -5.94 -9.21
N LEU A 461 -10.89 -5.65 -8.12
CA LEU A 461 -10.39 -5.86 -6.75
C LEU A 461 -10.18 -7.35 -6.40
N VAL A 462 -10.97 -8.27 -6.96
CA VAL A 462 -10.69 -9.71 -6.84
C VAL A 462 -9.40 -10.09 -7.57
N ALA A 463 -9.14 -9.55 -8.75
CA ALA A 463 -7.90 -9.81 -9.49
C ALA A 463 -6.67 -9.26 -8.75
N VAL A 464 -6.77 -8.05 -8.19
CA VAL A 464 -5.72 -7.44 -7.35
C VAL A 464 -5.45 -8.31 -6.12
N ALA A 465 -6.49 -8.71 -5.39
CA ALA A 465 -6.37 -9.55 -4.20
C ALA A 465 -5.76 -10.93 -4.52
N ALA A 466 -6.15 -11.54 -5.63
CA ALA A 466 -5.66 -12.86 -6.05
C ALA A 466 -4.18 -12.88 -6.46
N VAL A 467 -3.59 -11.73 -6.80
CA VAL A 467 -2.20 -11.60 -7.25
C VAL A 467 -1.28 -11.05 -6.16
N LEU A 468 -1.76 -10.14 -5.31
CA LEU A 468 -0.93 -9.43 -4.33
C LEU A 468 -1.16 -9.83 -2.86
N ASP A 469 -2.30 -10.47 -2.53
CA ASP A 469 -2.75 -10.75 -1.16
C ASP A 469 -2.54 -9.56 -0.17
N PRO A 470 -3.05 -8.35 -0.48
CA PRO A 470 -2.75 -7.14 0.28
C PRO A 470 -3.54 -7.08 1.60
N GLU A 471 -2.93 -6.50 2.64
CA GLU A 471 -3.58 -6.26 3.93
C GLU A 471 -4.81 -5.34 3.81
N VAL A 472 -4.77 -4.41 2.85
CA VAL A 472 -5.83 -3.46 2.50
C VAL A 472 -5.70 -3.02 1.04
N ILE A 473 -6.83 -2.73 0.40
CA ILE A 473 -6.88 -1.99 -0.86
C ILE A 473 -7.54 -0.63 -0.61
N VAL A 474 -6.80 0.44 -0.90
CA VAL A 474 -7.25 1.83 -0.74
C VAL A 474 -7.83 2.30 -2.07
N LEU A 475 -9.11 2.64 -2.12
CA LEU A 475 -9.75 3.23 -3.30
C LEU A 475 -9.60 4.75 -3.32
N SER A 476 -9.10 5.29 -4.43
CA SER A 476 -8.93 6.73 -4.63
C SER A 476 -9.53 7.21 -5.96
N GLY A 477 -9.42 8.51 -6.23
CA GLY A 477 -9.98 9.17 -7.40
C GLY A 477 -11.49 9.44 -7.29
N GLY A 478 -11.98 10.33 -8.16
CA GLY A 478 -13.35 10.87 -8.11
C GLY A 478 -14.49 9.88 -8.36
N VAL A 479 -14.18 8.62 -8.74
CA VAL A 479 -15.14 7.50 -8.72
C VAL A 479 -14.88 6.62 -7.49
N GLY A 480 -13.63 6.20 -7.26
CA GLY A 480 -13.27 5.22 -6.23
C GLY A 480 -13.56 5.65 -4.78
N HIS A 481 -13.48 6.95 -4.46
CA HIS A 481 -13.74 7.46 -3.11
C HIS A 481 -15.22 7.32 -2.66
N ASN A 482 -16.17 7.11 -3.59
CA ASN A 482 -17.62 7.05 -3.31
C ASN A 482 -18.05 5.67 -2.74
N LEU A 483 -17.34 5.15 -1.75
CA LEU A 483 -17.57 3.79 -1.22
C LEU A 483 -18.96 3.59 -0.60
N ASP A 484 -19.59 4.64 -0.05
CA ASP A 484 -20.95 4.55 0.51
C ASP A 484 -22.01 4.15 -0.54
N LEU A 485 -21.77 4.43 -1.82
CA LEU A 485 -22.66 4.10 -2.94
C LEU A 485 -22.19 2.84 -3.70
N LEU A 486 -20.88 2.61 -3.77
CA LEU A 486 -20.27 1.51 -4.54
C LEU A 486 -20.08 0.23 -3.72
N GLY A 487 -19.80 0.34 -2.43
CA GLY A 487 -19.32 -0.75 -1.57
C GLY A 487 -20.27 -1.94 -1.53
N ASP A 488 -21.57 -1.67 -1.52
CA ASP A 488 -22.63 -2.68 -1.50
C ASP A 488 -22.65 -3.54 -2.79
N ALA A 489 -22.35 -2.94 -3.94
CA ALA A 489 -22.20 -3.63 -5.23
C ALA A 489 -20.82 -4.31 -5.38
N ILE A 490 -19.76 -3.69 -4.86
CA ILE A 490 -18.40 -4.25 -4.80
C ILE A 490 -18.40 -5.55 -3.96
N GLN A 491 -18.93 -5.51 -2.74
CA GLN A 491 -18.93 -6.67 -1.82
C GLN A 491 -19.80 -7.83 -2.33
N ARG A 492 -20.93 -7.53 -2.98
CA ARG A 492 -21.70 -8.54 -3.72
C ARG A 492 -20.86 -9.21 -4.81
N ARG A 493 -20.19 -8.43 -5.66
CA ARG A 493 -19.37 -8.97 -6.76
C ARG A 493 -18.16 -9.77 -6.29
N ILE A 494 -17.46 -9.29 -5.26
CA ILE A 494 -16.37 -10.04 -4.60
C ILE A 494 -16.87 -11.39 -4.10
N SER A 495 -18.10 -11.42 -3.56
CA SER A 495 -18.74 -12.64 -3.08
C SER A 495 -19.22 -13.59 -4.18
N GLU A 496 -19.61 -13.07 -5.35
CA GLU A 496 -19.94 -13.86 -6.55
C GLU A 496 -18.71 -14.55 -7.16
N LEU A 497 -17.56 -13.85 -7.19
CA LEU A 497 -16.39 -14.27 -7.98
C LEU A 497 -15.46 -15.26 -7.27
N GLY A 498 -15.56 -15.43 -5.95
CA GLY A 498 -14.72 -16.39 -5.23
C GLY A 498 -14.74 -16.27 -3.70
N PRO A 499 -13.77 -16.91 -3.02
CA PRO A 499 -13.67 -16.92 -1.55
C PRO A 499 -12.87 -15.73 -0.98
N LEU A 500 -12.11 -14.99 -1.80
CA LEU A 500 -11.27 -13.88 -1.34
C LEU A 500 -12.11 -12.72 -0.78
N ARG A 501 -11.70 -12.13 0.34
CA ARG A 501 -12.39 -11.01 1.00
C ARG A 501 -11.36 -9.93 1.39
N PRO A 502 -10.82 -9.18 0.41
CA PRO A 502 -9.87 -8.11 0.71
C PRO A 502 -10.53 -7.01 1.57
N THR A 503 -9.77 -6.47 2.53
CA THR A 503 -10.14 -5.23 3.22
C THR A 503 -10.13 -4.08 2.22
N ILE A 504 -11.20 -3.30 2.13
CA ILE A 504 -11.31 -2.17 1.20
C ILE A 504 -11.71 -0.92 1.98
N VAL A 505 -10.99 0.18 1.75
CA VAL A 505 -11.19 1.49 2.40
C VAL A 505 -11.12 2.62 1.37
N ALA A 506 -11.64 3.79 1.69
CA ALA A 506 -11.48 4.98 0.87
C ALA A 506 -10.18 5.70 1.24
N SER A 507 -9.50 6.28 0.25
CA SER A 507 -8.32 7.14 0.42
C SER A 507 -8.64 8.30 1.37
N ALA A 508 -7.85 8.43 2.44
CA ALA A 508 -7.98 9.50 3.42
C ALA A 508 -7.33 10.81 2.96
N LEU A 509 -6.45 10.76 1.95
CA LEU A 509 -5.73 11.93 1.43
C LEU A 509 -6.33 12.50 0.14
N GLY A 510 -7.07 11.70 -0.63
CA GLY A 510 -7.69 12.12 -1.90
C GLY A 510 -6.69 12.78 -2.86
N ASP A 511 -7.09 13.91 -3.45
CA ASP A 511 -6.28 14.65 -4.43
C ASP A 511 -4.98 15.25 -3.86
N SER A 512 -4.82 15.30 -2.53
CA SER A 512 -3.56 15.70 -1.88
C SER A 512 -2.54 14.56 -1.78
N GLY A 513 -2.95 13.31 -2.00
CA GLY A 513 -2.10 12.12 -1.85
C GLY A 513 -0.84 12.16 -2.73
N VAL A 514 -0.94 12.68 -3.96
CA VAL A 514 0.20 12.80 -4.89
C VAL A 514 1.28 13.74 -4.33
N LEU A 515 0.89 14.93 -3.90
CA LEU A 515 1.81 15.95 -3.38
C LEU A 515 2.45 15.51 -2.05
N LEU A 516 1.65 14.97 -1.13
CA LEU A 516 2.14 14.44 0.15
C LEU A 516 3.10 13.25 -0.07
N GLY A 517 2.77 12.38 -1.04
CA GLY A 517 3.62 11.27 -1.47
C GLY A 517 4.94 11.70 -2.09
N ALA A 518 4.91 12.72 -2.97
CA ALA A 518 6.12 13.34 -3.53
C ALA A 518 7.07 13.83 -2.43
N VAL A 519 6.52 14.52 -1.43
CA VAL A 519 7.28 15.04 -0.28
C VAL A 519 7.86 13.91 0.57
N ALA A 520 7.08 12.87 0.88
CA ALA A 520 7.55 11.71 1.64
C ALA A 520 8.64 10.94 0.89
N HIS A 521 8.48 10.72 -0.42
CA HIS A 521 9.48 10.10 -1.29
C HIS A 521 10.77 10.94 -1.33
N ALA A 522 10.65 12.27 -1.47
CA ALA A 522 11.79 13.18 -1.50
C ALA A 522 12.55 13.18 -0.15
N ARG A 523 11.83 13.12 0.97
CA ARG A 523 12.41 13.00 2.32
C ARG A 523 13.20 11.70 2.50
N GLY A 524 12.72 10.58 1.92
CA GLY A 524 13.47 9.32 1.86
C GLY A 524 14.74 9.44 1.00
N ARG A 525 14.61 10.01 -0.21
CA ARG A 525 15.71 10.25 -1.16
C ARG A 525 16.81 11.14 -0.55
N ALA A 526 16.44 12.19 0.20
CA ALA A 526 17.40 13.06 0.87
C ALA A 526 18.28 12.32 1.89
N TRP A 527 17.72 11.36 2.65
CA TRP A 527 18.52 10.54 3.57
C TRP A 527 19.57 9.71 2.82
N ASP A 528 19.21 9.10 1.69
CA ASP A 528 20.17 8.36 0.87
C ASP A 528 21.28 9.27 0.29
N LEU A 529 20.94 10.49 -0.16
CA LEU A 529 21.90 11.47 -0.66
C LEU A 529 22.87 11.95 0.44
N ILE A 530 22.35 12.29 1.62
CA ILE A 530 23.14 12.71 2.78
C ILE A 530 24.12 11.60 3.20
N PHE A 531 23.66 10.35 3.28
CA PHE A 531 24.53 9.24 3.68
C PHE A 531 25.47 8.75 2.57
N SER A 532 25.07 8.80 1.30
CA SER A 532 25.95 8.44 0.18
C SER A 532 27.15 9.39 0.06
N THR A 533 26.92 10.70 0.24
CA THR A 533 27.98 11.72 0.28
C THR A 533 28.99 11.48 1.41
N ARG A 534 28.53 10.92 2.54
CA ARG A 534 29.36 10.58 3.71
C ARG A 534 30.06 9.21 3.60
N MET A 535 29.87 8.47 2.51
CA MET A 535 30.59 7.21 2.21
C MET A 535 31.79 7.37 1.25
N GLY A 536 31.94 8.53 0.60
CA GLY A 536 33.11 8.89 -0.23
C GLY A 536 34.41 9.08 0.57
#